data_AF-A0A4Q2X8S6-F1
#
_entry.id   AF-A0A4Q2X8S6-F1
#
_cell.length_a   1.000
_cell.length_b   1.000
_cell.length_c   1.000
_cell.angle_alpha   90.00
_cell.angle_beta   90.00
_cell.angle_gamma   90.00
#
_symmetry.space_group_name_H-M   'P 1'
#
loop_
_entity.id
_entity.type
_entity.pdbx_description
1 polymer ?
#
loop_
_entity_poly.entity_id
_entity_poly.type
_entity_poly.pdbx_seq_one_letter_code
_entity_poly.pdbx_strand_id
1 'polypeptide(L)'
;MTPDQVRVIFERVAYQMVLAGWLKGYGFTGGVGHELVWKAEGAQKALLLKDLAEKHGLTDNDLAPLYFQMASKGMALPTGFAFPDLDIETTAFWLLCIEELGLDGDGDGLLALAHIVTGWGPEAETSTQAED
;
A
#
# COMPACT_ATOMS: atom_id res chain seq x y z
N MET A 1 2.24 17.84 -4.08
CA MET A 1 0.76 17.84 -4.02
C MET A 1 0.27 18.80 -2.96
N THR A 2 -0.93 19.33 -3.13
CA THR A 2 -1.65 20.08 -2.07
C THR A 2 -2.34 19.11 -1.11
N PRO A 3 -2.70 19.53 0.12
CA PRO A 3 -3.43 18.68 1.07
C PRO A 3 -4.74 18.13 0.51
N ASP A 4 -5.48 18.93 -0.27
CA ASP A 4 -6.73 18.48 -0.90
C ASP A 4 -6.49 17.40 -1.95
N GLN A 5 -5.40 17.50 -2.73
CA GLN A 5 -5.04 16.46 -3.70
C GLN A 5 -4.67 15.15 -3.00
N VAL A 6 -3.90 15.23 -1.90
CA VAL A 6 -3.54 14.05 -1.09
C VAL A 6 -4.80 13.37 -0.56
N ARG A 7 -5.76 14.15 -0.02
CA ARG A 7 -7.04 13.62 0.45
C ARG A 7 -7.81 12.91 -0.67
N VAL A 8 -7.93 13.52 -1.84
CA VAL A 8 -8.66 12.93 -2.98
C VAL A 8 -8.04 11.61 -3.42
N ILE A 9 -6.71 11.52 -3.48
CA ILE A 9 -6.02 10.30 -3.88
C ILE A 9 -6.18 9.22 -2.79
N PHE A 10 -6.05 9.60 -1.51
CA PHE A 10 -6.29 8.70 -0.39
C PHE A 10 -7.71 8.12 -0.44
N GLU A 11 -8.73 8.99 -0.56
CA GLU A 11 -10.14 8.59 -0.59
C GLU A 11 -10.42 7.69 -1.79
N ARG A 12 -9.80 7.95 -2.95
CA ARG A 12 -9.87 7.08 -4.12
C ARG A 12 -9.35 5.67 -3.82
N VAL A 13 -8.16 5.56 -3.23
CA VAL A 13 -7.57 4.25 -2.91
C VAL A 13 -8.37 3.54 -1.82
N ALA A 14 -8.76 4.24 -0.75
CA ALA A 14 -9.58 3.67 0.32
C ALA A 14 -10.94 3.18 -0.20
N TYR A 15 -11.56 3.90 -1.14
CA TYR A 15 -12.78 3.47 -1.81
C TYR A 15 -12.56 2.18 -2.62
N GLN A 16 -11.45 2.08 -3.37
CA GLN A 16 -11.09 0.85 -4.07
C GLN A 16 -10.88 -0.33 -3.11
N MET A 17 -10.27 -0.09 -1.95
CA MET A 17 -10.11 -1.11 -0.92
C MET A 17 -11.45 -1.56 -0.33
N VAL A 18 -12.47 -0.69 -0.26
CA VAL A 18 -13.84 -1.11 0.08
C VAL A 18 -14.43 -1.99 -1.02
N LEU A 19 -14.29 -1.60 -2.29
CA LEU A 19 -14.80 -2.37 -3.44
C LEU A 19 -14.14 -3.75 -3.56
N ALA A 20 -12.83 -3.82 -3.35
CA ALA A 20 -12.06 -5.07 -3.33
C ALA A 20 -12.35 -5.93 -2.10
N GLY A 21 -13.15 -5.45 -1.15
CA GLY A 21 -13.50 -6.18 0.06
C GLY A 21 -12.37 -6.24 1.10
N TRP A 22 -11.39 -5.35 1.03
CA TRP A 22 -10.34 -5.22 2.04
C TRP A 22 -10.81 -4.41 3.25
N LEU A 23 -11.59 -3.36 3.00
CA LEU A 23 -12.19 -2.50 4.03
C LEU A 23 -13.70 -2.76 4.17
N LYS A 24 -14.22 -2.51 5.37
CA LYS A 24 -15.66 -2.33 5.63
C LYS A 24 -16.08 -0.88 5.35
N GLY A 25 -15.17 0.07 5.58
CA GLY A 25 -15.39 1.50 5.37
C GLY A 25 -14.17 2.31 5.78
N TYR A 26 -14.23 3.62 5.50
CA TYR A 26 -13.21 4.60 5.87
C TYR A 26 -13.86 5.94 6.21
N GLY A 27 -13.17 6.77 6.99
CA GLY A 27 -13.65 8.09 7.38
C GLY A 27 -12.52 9.06 7.72
N PHE A 28 -12.86 10.34 7.80
CA PHE A 28 -11.96 11.38 8.31
C PHE A 28 -12.55 11.96 9.59
N THR A 29 -11.86 11.78 10.71
CA THR A 29 -12.22 12.39 11.99
C THR A 29 -11.44 13.69 12.14
N GLY A 30 -12.17 14.81 12.09
CA GLY A 30 -11.59 16.15 12.13
C GLY A 30 -10.66 16.34 13.33
N GLY A 31 -9.35 16.39 13.07
CA GLY A 31 -8.29 16.57 14.07
C GLY A 31 -7.54 15.31 14.49
N VAL A 32 -8.01 14.11 14.11
CA VAL A 32 -7.41 12.82 14.50
C VAL A 32 -6.79 12.08 13.30
N GLY A 33 -7.31 12.31 12.09
CA GLY A 33 -6.77 11.78 10.85
C GLY A 33 -7.75 10.86 10.12
N HIS A 34 -7.21 9.94 9.32
CA HIS A 34 -8.00 8.94 8.61
C HIS A 34 -8.23 7.71 9.49
N GLU A 35 -9.48 7.23 9.51
CA GLU A 35 -9.87 5.98 10.16
C GLU A 35 -10.21 4.96 9.09
N LEU A 36 -9.59 3.76 9.18
CA LEU A 36 -9.83 2.64 8.28
C LEU A 36 -10.41 1.47 9.08
N VAL A 37 -11.55 0.95 8.64
CA VAL A 37 -12.19 -0.22 9.26
C VAL A 37 -11.90 -1.44 8.40
N TRP A 38 -10.98 -2.29 8.84
CA TRP A 38 -10.49 -3.43 8.08
C TRP A 38 -11.41 -4.66 8.15
N LYS A 39 -11.41 -5.46 7.08
CA LYS A 39 -11.83 -6.85 7.10
C LYS A 39 -10.60 -7.74 7.36
N ALA A 40 -10.81 -8.94 7.92
CA ALA A 40 -9.71 -9.82 8.31
C ALA A 40 -8.75 -10.14 7.13
N GLU A 41 -9.31 -10.53 5.97
CA GLU A 41 -8.51 -10.81 4.77
C GLU A 41 -7.77 -9.58 4.24
N GLY A 42 -8.44 -8.42 4.22
CA GLY A 42 -7.83 -7.15 3.83
C GLY A 42 -6.69 -6.72 4.76
N ALA A 43 -6.86 -6.96 6.06
CA ALA A 43 -5.83 -6.67 7.05
C ALA A 43 -4.58 -7.53 6.83
N GLN A 44 -4.75 -8.82 6.54
CA GLN A 44 -3.62 -9.71 6.24
C GLN A 44 -2.85 -9.26 4.99
N LYS A 45 -3.57 -8.90 3.92
CA LYS A 45 -2.93 -8.34 2.69
C LYS A 45 -2.21 -7.03 2.98
N ALA A 46 -2.80 -6.15 3.80
CA ALA A 46 -2.18 -4.89 4.17
C ALA A 46 -0.93 -5.06 5.03
N LEU A 47 -0.90 -6.02 5.95
CA LEU A 47 0.32 -6.36 6.71
C LEU A 47 1.44 -6.83 5.78
N LEU A 48 1.14 -7.75 4.86
CA LEU A 48 2.12 -8.24 3.89
C LEU A 48 2.62 -7.12 2.96
N LEU A 49 1.73 -6.21 2.55
CA LEU A 49 2.12 -5.04 1.77
C LEU A 49 2.93 -4.02 2.58
N LYS A 50 2.65 -3.86 3.88
CA LYS A 50 3.45 -3.03 4.79
C LYS A 50 4.88 -3.57 4.87
N ASP A 51 5.04 -4.86 5.14
CA ASP A 51 6.36 -5.52 5.18
C ASP A 51 7.11 -5.36 3.87
N LEU A 52 6.42 -5.54 2.73
CA LEU A 52 7.00 -5.33 1.40
C LEU A 52 7.42 -3.86 1.21
N ALA A 53 6.55 -2.92 1.57
CA ALA A 53 6.80 -1.49 1.43
C ALA A 53 8.02 -1.04 2.25
N GLU A 54 8.15 -1.53 3.48
CA GLU A 54 9.29 -1.25 4.36
C GLU A 54 10.57 -1.91 3.86
N LYS A 55 10.52 -3.19 3.50
CA LYS A 55 11.69 -3.95 2.99
C LYS A 55 12.28 -3.34 1.72
N HIS A 56 11.43 -2.79 0.85
CA HIS A 56 11.82 -2.26 -0.45
C HIS A 56 11.84 -0.73 -0.52
N GLY A 57 11.67 -0.03 0.61
CA GLY A 57 11.75 1.43 0.66
C GLY A 57 10.70 2.13 -0.20
N LEU A 58 9.49 1.58 -0.30
CA LEU A 58 8.44 2.11 -1.18
C LEU A 58 7.90 3.48 -0.76
N THR A 59 8.29 3.96 0.42
CA THR A 59 7.95 5.32 0.90
C THR A 59 9.17 6.26 0.95
N ASP A 60 10.36 5.80 0.52
CA ASP A 60 11.59 6.59 0.59
C ASP A 60 11.60 7.75 -0.42
N ASN A 61 10.85 7.62 -1.51
CA ASN A 61 10.59 8.68 -2.47
C ASN A 61 9.30 8.42 -3.25
N ASP A 62 8.71 9.50 -3.79
CA ASP A 62 7.42 9.50 -4.48
C ASP A 62 7.34 8.56 -5.71
N LEU A 63 8.48 8.15 -6.27
CA LEU A 63 8.55 7.30 -7.45
C LEU A 63 8.86 5.83 -7.13
N ALA A 64 9.22 5.50 -5.89
CA ALA A 64 9.61 4.14 -5.50
C ALA A 64 8.52 3.10 -5.80
N PRO A 65 7.22 3.33 -5.50
CA PRO A 65 6.15 2.38 -5.82
C PRO A 65 5.96 2.18 -7.32
N LEU A 66 6.13 3.25 -8.10
CA LEU A 66 6.03 3.19 -9.56
C LEU A 66 7.17 2.35 -10.14
N TYR A 67 8.40 2.58 -9.69
CA TYR A 67 9.55 1.81 -10.13
C TYR A 67 9.50 0.36 -9.68
N PHE A 68 8.98 0.09 -8.48
CA PHE A 68 8.70 -1.28 -8.04
C PHE A 68 7.71 -1.96 -8.98
N GLN A 69 6.60 -1.29 -9.32
CA GLN A 69 5.62 -1.79 -10.29
C GLN A 69 6.24 -2.03 -11.68
N MET A 70 7.13 -1.16 -12.14
CA MET A 70 7.86 -1.36 -13.40
C MET A 70 8.74 -2.60 -13.35
N ALA A 71 9.51 -2.77 -12.27
CA ALA A 71 10.37 -3.93 -12.06
C ALA A 71 9.55 -5.24 -11.98
N SER A 72 8.44 -5.25 -11.24
CA SER A 72 7.52 -6.39 -11.14
C SER A 72 6.94 -6.82 -12.50
N LYS A 73 6.80 -5.89 -13.45
CA LYS A 73 6.33 -6.17 -14.82
C LYS A 73 7.46 -6.50 -15.80
N GLY A 74 8.72 -6.54 -15.35
CA GLY A 74 9.88 -6.73 -16.22
C GLY A 74 10.13 -5.56 -17.17
N MET A 75 9.66 -4.36 -16.83
CA MET A 75 9.87 -3.14 -17.62
C MET A 75 11.22 -2.49 -17.28
N ALA A 76 11.84 -1.85 -18.28
CA ALA A 76 13.10 -1.15 -18.08
C ALA A 76 12.92 0.08 -17.17
N LEU A 77 13.76 0.18 -16.14
CA LEU A 77 13.79 1.33 -15.23
C LEU A 77 14.54 2.53 -15.85
N PRO A 78 14.25 3.76 -15.41
CA PRO A 78 15.05 4.92 -15.77
C PRO A 78 16.52 4.76 -15.38
N THR A 79 17.42 5.35 -16.17
CA THR A 79 18.86 5.28 -15.93
C THR A 79 19.21 5.81 -14.54
N GLY A 80 19.99 5.04 -13.78
CA GLY A 80 20.41 5.40 -12.42
C GLY A 80 19.50 4.86 -11.32
N PHE A 81 18.39 4.19 -11.67
CA PHE A 81 17.57 3.43 -10.74
C PHE A 81 17.74 1.93 -10.92
N ALA A 82 17.86 1.22 -9.80
CA ALA A 82 17.85 -0.23 -9.74
C ALA A 82 17.02 -0.66 -8.53
N PHE A 83 16.11 -1.59 -8.74
CA PHE A 83 15.55 -2.38 -7.64
C PHE A 83 16.40 -3.62 -7.42
N PRO A 84 16.59 -4.07 -6.17
CA PRO A 84 17.12 -5.41 -5.92
C PRO A 84 16.26 -6.46 -6.62
N ASP A 85 16.86 -7.61 -6.92
CA ASP A 85 16.14 -8.73 -7.55
C ASP A 85 14.88 -9.07 -6.75
N LEU A 86 13.73 -8.92 -7.40
CA LEU A 86 12.43 -9.25 -6.85
C LEU A 86 12.19 -10.74 -7.08
N ASP A 87 11.91 -11.47 -6.01
CA ASP A 87 11.48 -12.85 -6.15
C ASP A 87 10.07 -12.94 -6.76
N ILE A 88 9.75 -14.13 -7.28
CA ILE A 88 8.50 -14.39 -8.00
C ILE A 88 7.29 -14.22 -7.08
N GLU A 89 7.40 -14.57 -5.80
CA GLU A 89 6.29 -14.53 -4.85
C GLU A 89 5.94 -13.09 -4.49
N THR A 90 6.95 -12.28 -4.17
CA THR A 90 6.84 -10.84 -3.94
C THR A 90 6.23 -10.14 -5.16
N THR A 91 6.72 -10.47 -6.36
CA THR A 91 6.21 -9.91 -7.61
C THR A 91 4.75 -10.27 -7.86
N ALA A 92 4.40 -11.55 -7.72
CA ALA A 92 3.04 -12.02 -7.94
C ALA A 92 2.05 -11.42 -6.93
N PHE A 93 2.45 -11.36 -5.65
CA PHE A 93 1.64 -10.79 -4.59
C PHE A 93 1.36 -9.30 -4.81
N TRP A 94 2.40 -8.52 -5.15
CA TRP A 94 2.24 -7.11 -5.47
C TRP A 94 1.28 -6.89 -6.64
N LEU A 95 1.51 -7.59 -7.76
CA LEU A 95 0.66 -7.45 -8.96
C LEU A 95 -0.79 -7.85 -8.70
N LEU A 96 -1.02 -8.92 -7.93
CA LEU A 96 -2.35 -9.34 -7.51
C LEU A 96 -3.06 -8.24 -6.71
N CYS A 97 -2.37 -7.61 -5.76
CA CYS A 97 -2.94 -6.52 -4.97
C CYS A 97 -3.32 -5.31 -5.84
N ILE A 98 -2.44 -4.92 -6.77
CA ILE A 98 -2.71 -3.81 -7.69
C ILE A 98 -3.91 -4.11 -8.59
N GLU A 99 -4.01 -5.33 -9.10
CA GLU A 99 -5.13 -5.79 -9.93
C GLU A 99 -6.45 -5.82 -9.14
N GLU A 100 -6.46 -6.42 -7.95
CA GLU A 100 -7.65 -6.49 -7.09
C GLU A 100 -8.20 -5.11 -6.72
N LEU A 101 -7.30 -4.16 -6.44
CA LEU A 101 -7.66 -2.78 -6.10
C LEU A 101 -8.01 -1.94 -7.34
N GLY A 102 -7.89 -2.49 -8.56
CA GLY A 102 -8.14 -1.75 -9.79
C GLY A 102 -7.30 -0.48 -9.90
N LEU A 103 -6.07 -0.50 -9.38
CA LEU A 103 -5.15 0.63 -9.47
C LEU A 103 -4.53 0.60 -10.86
N ASP A 104 -4.70 1.67 -11.63
CA ASP A 104 -4.25 1.80 -13.03
C ASP A 104 -2.71 1.75 -13.20
N GLY A 105 -1.97 1.50 -12.11
CA GLY A 105 -0.52 1.62 -12.06
C GLY A 105 -0.05 3.06 -12.19
N ASP A 106 -0.92 4.04 -11.92
CA ASP A 106 -0.53 5.44 -11.83
C ASP A 106 0.34 5.67 -10.58
N GLY A 107 1.38 6.49 -10.70
CA GLY A 107 2.33 6.71 -9.61
C GLY A 107 1.65 7.16 -8.31
N ASP A 108 0.63 8.01 -8.43
CA ASP A 108 -0.12 8.57 -7.30
C ASP A 108 -0.93 7.50 -6.54
N GLY A 109 -1.60 6.58 -7.24
CA GLY A 109 -2.38 5.52 -6.60
C GLY A 109 -1.49 4.49 -5.91
N LEU A 110 -0.37 4.13 -6.56
CA LEU A 110 0.63 3.24 -5.99
C LEU A 110 1.30 3.86 -4.74
N LEU A 111 1.61 5.16 -4.81
CA LEU A 111 2.17 5.91 -3.69
C LEU A 111 1.19 6.01 -2.53
N ALA A 112 -0.07 6.34 -2.80
CA ALA A 112 -1.09 6.38 -1.77
C ALA A 112 -1.33 5.00 -1.14
N LEU A 113 -1.32 3.91 -1.91
CA LEU A 113 -1.40 2.56 -1.34
C LEU A 113 -0.24 2.29 -0.38
N ALA A 114 1.00 2.56 -0.79
CA ALA A 114 2.19 2.36 0.05
C ALA A 114 2.10 3.15 1.36
N HIS A 115 1.65 4.40 1.30
CA HIS A 115 1.44 5.21 2.50
C HIS A 115 0.27 4.74 3.35
N ILE A 116 -0.84 4.30 2.75
CA ILE A 116 -2.00 3.75 3.47
C ILE A 116 -1.57 2.55 4.31
N VAL A 117 -0.88 1.56 3.71
CA VAL A 117 -0.54 0.32 4.41
C VAL A 117 0.55 0.53 5.46
N THR A 118 1.46 1.48 5.27
CA THR A 118 2.54 1.76 6.24
C THR A 118 2.09 2.69 7.36
N GLY A 119 1.29 3.72 7.07
CA GLY A 119 0.89 4.76 8.03
C GLY A 119 -0.48 4.57 8.68
N TRP A 120 -1.41 3.90 8.00
CA TRP A 120 -2.79 3.66 8.46
C TRP A 120 -3.21 2.18 8.37
N GLY A 121 -2.24 1.30 8.11
CA GLY A 121 -2.43 -0.13 8.06
C GLY A 121 -2.84 -0.71 9.41
N PRO A 122 -3.34 -1.95 9.44
CA PRO A 122 -3.44 -2.69 10.69
C PRO A 122 -2.06 -2.83 11.32
N GLU A 123 -2.00 -2.81 12.65
CA GLU A 123 -0.80 -3.21 13.36
C GLU A 123 -0.77 -4.73 13.49
N ALA A 124 0.41 -5.32 13.31
CA ALA A 124 0.60 -6.70 13.71
C ALA A 124 0.31 -6.77 15.22
N GLU A 125 -0.52 -7.72 15.66
CA GLU A 125 -0.67 -7.95 17.09
C GLU A 125 0.71 -8.30 17.64
N THR A 126 1.35 -7.35 18.33
CA THR A 126 2.46 -7.68 19.20
C THR A 126 1.86 -8.56 20.28
N SER A 127 2.00 -9.88 20.10
CA SER A 127 1.79 -10.87 21.14
C SER A 127 2.68 -10.46 22.31
N THR A 128 2.13 -9.61 23.18
CA THR A 128 2.64 -9.47 24.53
C THR A 128 2.29 -10.79 25.15
N GLN A 129 3.26 -11.70 25.19
CA GLN A 129 3.24 -12.80 26.15
C GLN A 129 3.22 -12.14 27.53
N ALA A 130 2.00 -11.87 28.01
CA ALA A 130 1.72 -11.84 29.41
C ALA A 130 1.47 -13.29 29.85
N GLU A 131 1.88 -13.56 31.09
CA GLU A 131 1.63 -14.78 31.89
C GLU A 131 2.68 -15.89 31.67
N ASP A 132 3.44 -16.35 32.69
CA ASP A 132 3.37 -16.22 34.15
C ASP A 132 4.77 -16.16 34.80
#